data_AF-S4RZR8-F1
#
_entry.id   AF-S4RZR8-F1
#
_cell.length_a   1.000
_cell.length_b   1.000
_cell.length_c   1.000
_cell.angle_alpha   90.00
_cell.angle_beta   90.00
_cell.angle_gamma   90.00
#
_symmetry.space_group_name_H-M   'P 1'
#
loop_
_entity.id
_entity.type
_entity.pdbx_description
1 polymer ?
#
loop_
_entity_poly.entity_id
_entity_poly.type
_entity_poly.pdbx_seq_one_letter_code
_entity_poly.pdbx_strand_id
1 'polypeptide(L)'
;VPQGRESEWLFGSREGRRQLAASAGFGRLVVATLNRGQDYAGGMEAVQAELSGPVMQLAPPGLSSRRQQVPFLSAGGPGAGLGERAVRLQAAGMVVEDVTAEDARRYRRLLFLSNPNLIQSEARLIPSVCTALATKKKNKKKSPGRRAEPGGAAAVRTADGAEIDAAFLSCDHQAMVGGLALLRFEPGIALRAPDTAAAFRVLLVGLGGGSLPLFLHRLFPACSLVVVEIDPAVVAVASEWFGFCGDERAHVVVGDGVAHIRAMAARGNGR
;
A
#
# COMPACT_ATOMS: atom_id res chain seq x y z
N VAL A 1 5.75 -0.90 17.65
CA VAL A 1 4.78 -0.50 16.60
C VAL A 1 4.35 -1.76 15.90
N PRO A 2 3.04 -2.04 15.75
CA PRO A 2 2.59 -3.22 15.02
C PRO A 2 3.09 -3.20 13.57
N GLN A 3 3.43 -4.38 13.05
CA GLN A 3 3.81 -4.62 11.68
C GLN A 3 2.73 -4.09 10.73
N GLY A 4 3.15 -3.28 9.77
CA GLY A 4 2.29 -2.67 8.75
C GLY A 4 1.78 -1.29 9.14
N ARG A 5 2.09 -0.80 10.35
CA ARG A 5 1.63 0.51 10.85
C ARG A 5 2.74 1.55 10.97
N GLU A 6 3.99 1.20 10.68
CA GLU A 6 5.17 2.04 10.89
C GLU A 6 5.15 3.31 10.05
N SER A 7 4.51 3.28 8.88
CA SER A 7 4.29 4.43 8.01
C SER A 7 3.14 5.33 8.45
N GLU A 8 2.31 4.91 9.42
CA GLU A 8 1.26 5.79 9.95
C GLU A 8 1.89 7.00 10.61
N TRP A 9 1.25 8.16 10.43
CA TRP A 9 1.75 9.44 10.93
C TRP A 9 2.14 9.39 12.41
N LEU A 10 1.35 8.70 13.24
CA LEU A 10 1.55 8.57 14.69
C LEU A 10 2.90 7.93 15.05
N PHE A 11 3.41 7.01 14.22
CA PHE A 11 4.65 6.27 14.47
C PHE A 11 5.80 6.72 13.58
N GLY A 12 5.54 7.02 12.31
CA GLY A 12 6.54 7.35 11.30
C GLY A 12 7.07 8.79 11.37
N SER A 13 6.26 9.74 11.86
CA SER A 13 6.65 11.16 11.92
C SER A 13 7.17 11.59 13.29
N ARG A 14 7.99 12.65 13.33
CA ARG A 14 8.48 13.23 14.59
C ARG A 14 7.33 13.86 15.37
N GLU A 15 6.43 14.53 14.68
CA GLU A 15 5.26 15.22 15.20
C GLU A 15 4.27 14.23 15.81
N GLY A 16 3.99 13.13 15.10
CA GLY A 16 3.15 12.05 15.58
C GLY A 16 3.72 11.37 16.81
N ARG A 17 5.03 11.08 16.83
CA ARG A 17 5.68 10.51 18.03
C ARG A 17 5.64 11.46 19.23
N ARG A 18 5.70 12.77 19.01
CA ARG A 18 5.51 13.77 20.08
C ARG A 18 4.09 13.78 20.62
N GLN A 19 3.09 13.72 19.73
CA GLN A 19 1.69 13.62 20.13
C GLN A 19 1.43 12.33 20.92
N LEU A 20 1.98 11.21 20.45
CA LEU A 20 1.90 9.91 21.12
C LEU A 20 2.49 9.99 22.53
N ALA A 21 3.66 10.61 22.69
CA ALA A 21 4.31 10.81 23.99
C ALA A 21 3.45 11.66 24.95
N ALA A 22 2.85 12.75 24.45
CA ALA A 22 1.96 13.58 25.24
C ALA A 22 0.69 12.83 25.71
N SER A 23 0.13 11.96 24.86
CA SER A 23 -1.06 11.16 25.20
C SER A 23 -0.77 9.92 26.05
N ALA A 24 0.48 9.44 26.07
CA ALA A 24 0.85 8.20 26.74
C ALA A 24 0.80 8.28 28.27
N GLY A 25 0.84 9.50 28.85
CA GLY A 25 0.81 9.69 30.30
C GLY A 25 2.12 9.33 31.02
N PHE A 26 3.23 9.20 30.28
CA PHE A 26 4.56 8.89 30.81
C PHE A 26 5.56 9.99 30.47
N GLY A 27 6.58 10.17 31.34
CA GLY A 27 7.60 11.21 31.14
C GLY A 27 8.61 10.94 30.02
N ARG A 28 8.72 9.69 29.56
CA ARG A 28 9.56 9.28 28.42
C ARG A 28 8.83 8.22 27.60
N LEU A 29 8.98 8.29 26.28
CA LEU A 29 8.44 7.32 25.35
C LEU A 29 9.56 6.81 24.43
N VAL A 30 9.65 5.49 24.30
CA VAL A 30 10.50 4.83 23.28
C VAL A 30 9.57 4.18 22.26
N VAL A 31 9.77 4.48 20.98
CA VAL A 31 9.02 3.88 19.89
C VAL A 31 9.93 2.85 19.21
N ALA A 32 9.62 1.56 19.41
CA ALA A 32 10.32 0.45 18.77
C ALA A 32 9.57 -0.01 17.52
N THR A 33 10.28 -0.17 16.41
CA THR A 33 9.78 -0.75 15.15
C THR A 33 10.50 -2.06 14.87
N LEU A 34 9.77 -3.06 14.38
CA LEU A 34 10.35 -4.34 14.01
C LEU A 34 10.91 -4.23 12.59
N ASN A 35 12.12 -4.74 12.38
CA ASN A 35 12.70 -4.78 11.04
C ASN A 35 12.02 -5.88 10.21
N ARG A 36 12.02 -5.68 8.88
CA ARG A 36 11.54 -6.70 7.94
C ARG A 36 12.39 -7.96 8.04
N GLY A 37 11.74 -9.12 8.08
CA GLY A 37 12.40 -10.42 8.24
C GLY A 37 12.70 -10.83 9.69
N GLN A 38 12.43 -9.98 10.68
CA GLN A 38 12.42 -10.42 12.08
C GLN A 38 11.11 -11.14 12.39
N ASP A 39 11.23 -12.38 12.84
CA ASP A 39 10.11 -13.20 13.30
C ASP A 39 10.20 -13.39 14.83
N TYR A 40 9.07 -13.19 15.49
CA TYR A 40 8.93 -13.30 16.93
C TYR A 40 7.82 -14.31 17.22
N ALA A 41 8.17 -15.60 17.16
CA ALA A 41 7.22 -16.70 17.39
C ALA A 41 6.52 -16.62 18.77
N GLY A 42 7.19 -16.06 19.78
CA GLY A 42 6.62 -15.79 21.11
C GLY A 42 5.79 -14.49 21.20
N GLY A 43 5.50 -13.86 20.07
CA GLY A 43 4.70 -12.64 19.99
C GLY A 43 5.28 -11.49 20.80
N MET A 44 4.39 -10.76 21.48
CA MET A 44 4.77 -9.59 22.27
C MET A 44 5.72 -9.94 23.42
N GLU A 45 5.60 -11.13 24.02
CA GLU A 45 6.47 -11.55 25.14
C GLU A 45 7.92 -11.70 24.68
N ALA A 46 8.15 -12.27 23.50
CA ALA A 46 9.49 -12.38 22.93
C ALA A 46 10.11 -11.01 22.64
N VAL A 47 9.32 -10.08 22.10
CA VAL A 47 9.77 -8.69 21.87
C VAL A 47 10.10 -7.99 23.19
N GLN A 48 9.28 -8.17 24.22
CA GLN A 48 9.54 -7.62 25.56
C GLN A 48 10.82 -8.19 26.17
N ALA A 49 11.04 -9.50 26.06
CA ALA A 49 12.23 -10.15 26.59
C ALA A 49 13.52 -9.61 25.95
N GLU A 50 13.53 -9.41 24.63
CA GLU A 50 14.67 -8.83 23.92
C GLU A 50 14.92 -7.37 24.30
N LEU A 51 13.86 -6.55 24.31
CA LEU A 51 13.98 -5.11 24.54
C LEU A 51 14.19 -4.72 26.00
N SER A 52 13.87 -5.59 26.95
CA SER A 52 13.94 -5.28 28.38
C SER A 52 15.33 -4.81 28.82
N GLY A 53 16.40 -5.47 28.37
CA GLY A 53 17.77 -5.08 28.68
C GLY A 53 18.13 -3.68 28.18
N PRO A 54 18.03 -3.41 26.86
CA PRO A 54 18.29 -2.09 26.29
C PRO A 54 17.39 -0.98 26.86
N VAL A 55 16.10 -1.23 27.06
CA VAL A 55 15.17 -0.24 27.62
C VAL A 55 15.57 0.16 29.05
N MET A 56 16.04 -0.79 29.86
CA MET A 56 16.50 -0.50 31.22
C MET A 56 17.77 0.36 31.25
N GLN A 57 18.60 0.35 30.19
CA GLN A 57 19.75 1.26 30.08
C GLN A 57 19.32 2.72 29.83
N LEU A 58 18.12 2.93 29.29
CA LEU A 58 17.53 4.26 29.05
C LEU A 58 16.64 4.72 30.22
N ALA A 59 16.42 3.86 31.22
CA ALA A 59 15.58 4.14 32.35
C ALA A 59 16.14 5.31 33.19
N PRO A 60 15.27 6.15 33.78
CA PRO A 60 15.72 7.22 34.66
C PRO A 60 16.38 6.64 35.93
N PRO A 61 17.39 7.34 36.49
CA PRO A 61 18.00 6.95 37.76
C PRO A 61 16.92 6.81 38.86
N GLY A 62 16.98 5.73 39.63
CA GLY A 62 16.04 5.47 40.73
C GLY A 62 14.77 4.68 40.38
N LEU A 63 14.59 4.25 39.12
CA LEU A 63 13.49 3.36 38.75
C LEU A 63 13.65 1.97 39.43
N SER A 64 14.87 1.41 39.37
CA SER A 64 15.20 0.08 39.91
C SER A 64 15.07 -0.01 41.43
N SER A 65 15.38 1.08 42.15
CA SER A 65 15.25 1.14 43.62
C SER A 65 13.79 1.21 44.08
N ARG A 66 12.86 1.63 43.21
CA ARG A 66 11.42 1.71 43.50
C ARG A 66 10.62 0.49 43.02
N ARG A 67 11.29 -0.57 42.51
CA ARG A 67 10.65 -1.75 41.90
C ARG A 67 9.60 -1.41 40.83
N GLN A 68 9.76 -0.31 40.11
CA GLN A 68 8.87 0.05 39.01
C GLN A 68 9.37 -0.59 37.70
N GLN A 69 8.45 -1.14 36.91
CA GLN A 69 8.76 -1.70 35.59
C GLN A 69 8.45 -0.68 34.50
N VAL A 70 9.22 -0.72 33.41
CA VAL A 70 8.89 0.06 32.20
C VAL A 70 7.75 -0.64 31.46
N PRO A 71 6.58 -0.02 31.30
CA PRO A 71 5.46 -0.65 30.63
C PRO A 71 5.69 -0.74 29.12
N PHE A 72 5.35 -1.88 28.55
CA PHE A 72 5.31 -2.07 27.10
C PHE A 72 3.88 -1.90 26.61
N LEU A 73 3.71 -1.10 25.55
CA LEU A 73 2.41 -0.81 24.96
C LEU A 73 2.44 -1.14 23.47
N SER A 74 1.32 -1.67 22.96
CA SER A 74 1.08 -1.89 21.54
C SER A 74 -0.15 -1.12 21.08
N ALA A 75 -0.15 -0.68 19.83
CA ALA A 75 -1.28 0.04 19.25
C ALA A 75 -2.42 -0.94 18.97
N GLY A 76 -3.60 -0.68 19.56
CA GLY A 76 -4.77 -1.59 19.56
C GLY A 76 -5.24 -2.01 20.95
N GLY A 77 -4.53 -1.61 22.01
CA GLY A 77 -4.91 -1.89 23.41
C GLY A 77 -4.23 -3.13 24.00
N PRO A 78 -4.60 -3.53 25.24
CA PRO A 78 -4.05 -4.71 25.89
C PRO A 78 -4.33 -5.98 25.06
N GLY A 79 -3.28 -6.72 24.68
CA GLY A 79 -3.40 -7.91 23.84
C GLY A 79 -3.34 -7.64 22.32
N ALA A 80 -3.13 -6.39 21.88
CA ALA A 80 -2.87 -6.12 20.47
C ALA A 80 -1.57 -6.81 20.03
N GLY A 81 -1.71 -7.72 19.06
CA GLY A 81 -0.60 -8.52 18.53
C GLY A 81 0.43 -7.69 17.78
N LEU A 82 1.45 -8.36 17.26
CA LEU A 82 2.51 -7.73 16.48
C LEU A 82 2.04 -7.26 15.10
N GLY A 83 0.79 -7.48 14.70
CA GLY A 83 0.34 -7.32 13.31
C GLY A 83 0.76 -8.51 12.45
N GLU A 84 0.34 -8.50 11.19
CA GLU A 84 0.69 -9.53 10.21
C GLU A 84 1.33 -8.89 8.99
N ARG A 85 2.61 -9.18 8.77
CA ARG A 85 3.34 -8.81 7.56
C ARG A 85 4.01 -10.04 6.95
N ALA A 86 3.86 -10.20 5.63
CA ALA A 86 4.63 -11.16 4.86
C ALA A 86 5.45 -10.43 3.80
N VAL A 87 6.79 -10.50 3.89
CA VAL A 87 7.68 -9.99 2.84
C VAL A 87 7.62 -10.94 1.66
N ARG A 88 7.33 -10.41 0.47
CA ARG A 88 7.19 -11.14 -0.79
C ARG A 88 8.42 -11.01 -1.66
N LEU A 89 8.96 -9.81 -1.70
CA LEU A 89 10.20 -9.49 -2.40
C LEU A 89 11.01 -8.50 -1.56
N GLN A 90 12.32 -8.71 -1.51
CA GLN A 90 13.28 -7.71 -1.05
C GLN A 90 14.48 -7.73 -1.99
N ALA A 91 14.52 -6.80 -2.93
CA ALA A 91 15.54 -6.74 -3.98
C ALA A 91 15.72 -5.31 -4.49
N ALA A 92 16.91 -4.97 -4.98
CA ALA A 92 17.22 -3.67 -5.59
C ALA A 92 16.78 -2.45 -4.76
N GLY A 93 16.92 -2.51 -3.43
CA GLY A 93 16.51 -1.40 -2.55
C GLY A 93 14.99 -1.25 -2.39
N MET A 94 14.20 -2.19 -2.88
CA MET A 94 12.74 -2.21 -2.80
C MET A 94 12.25 -3.38 -1.95
N VAL A 95 11.06 -3.20 -1.36
CA VAL A 95 10.34 -4.25 -0.66
C VAL A 95 8.92 -4.32 -1.19
N VAL A 96 8.47 -5.54 -1.52
CA VAL A 96 7.06 -5.87 -1.68
C VAL A 96 6.64 -6.66 -0.45
N GLU A 97 5.57 -6.22 0.20
CA GLU A 97 5.04 -6.89 1.38
C GLU A 97 3.51 -6.91 1.39
N ASP A 98 2.94 -7.99 1.92
CA ASP A 98 1.53 -8.07 2.21
C ASP A 98 1.31 -7.76 3.70
N VAL A 99 0.36 -6.89 4.01
CA VAL A 99 -0.01 -6.51 5.37
C VAL A 99 -1.51 -6.72 5.60
N THR A 100 -1.89 -7.10 6.83
CA THR A 100 -3.28 -7.15 7.27
C THR A 100 -3.61 -5.87 8.05
N ALA A 101 -4.57 -5.08 7.57
CA ALA A 101 -5.04 -3.87 8.25
C ALA A 101 -6.03 -4.20 9.37
N GLU A 102 -6.38 -3.18 10.18
CA GLU A 102 -7.31 -3.33 11.32
C GLU A 102 -8.71 -3.81 10.89
N ASP A 103 -9.14 -3.49 9.66
CA ASP A 103 -10.41 -3.94 9.08
C ASP A 103 -10.37 -5.39 8.54
N ALA A 104 -9.30 -6.12 8.84
CA ALA A 104 -8.98 -7.46 8.35
C ALA A 104 -8.82 -7.55 6.82
N ARG A 105 -8.75 -6.41 6.11
CA ARG A 105 -8.40 -6.41 4.69
C ARG A 105 -6.90 -6.54 4.54
N ARG A 106 -6.50 -7.17 3.45
CA ARG A 106 -5.09 -7.33 3.10
C ARG A 106 -4.70 -6.39 1.98
N TYR A 107 -3.51 -5.82 2.12
CA TYR A 107 -2.94 -4.90 1.14
C TYR A 107 -1.54 -5.37 0.79
N ARG A 108 -1.20 -5.27 -0.49
CA ARG A 108 0.16 -5.40 -0.99
C ARG A 108 0.76 -4.01 -1.14
N ARG A 109 1.95 -3.82 -0.59
CA ARG A 109 2.65 -2.54 -0.56
C ARG A 109 4.01 -2.65 -1.22
N LEU A 110 4.35 -1.62 -1.98
CA LEU A 110 5.70 -1.36 -2.47
C LEU A 110 6.31 -0.26 -1.61
N LEU A 111 7.53 -0.49 -1.11
CA LEU A 111 8.30 0.51 -0.38
C LEU A 111 9.74 0.55 -0.90
N PHE A 112 10.36 1.73 -0.83
CA PHE A 112 11.78 1.90 -1.09
C PHE A 112 12.54 1.99 0.23
N LEU A 113 13.64 1.25 0.36
CA LEU A 113 14.47 1.22 1.57
C LEU A 113 15.18 2.56 1.82
N SER A 114 15.33 3.39 0.80
CA SER A 114 15.80 4.78 0.93
C SER A 114 14.80 5.67 1.66
N ASN A 115 13.51 5.34 1.65
CA ASN A 115 12.45 6.04 2.37
C ASN A 115 11.39 5.06 2.90
N PRO A 116 11.72 4.28 3.95
CA PRO A 116 10.90 3.15 4.40
C PRO A 116 9.59 3.57 5.08
N ASN A 117 9.43 4.87 5.39
CA ASN A 117 8.22 5.42 6.01
C ASN A 117 7.18 5.87 4.97
N LEU A 118 7.52 5.85 3.69
CA LEU A 118 6.62 6.21 2.59
C LEU A 118 6.22 4.96 1.82
N ILE A 119 4.92 4.64 1.84
CA ILE A 119 4.35 3.61 0.97
C ILE A 119 4.32 4.17 -0.45
N GLN A 120 5.10 3.59 -1.35
CA GLN A 120 5.16 4.03 -2.75
C GLN A 120 3.91 3.63 -3.51
N SER A 121 3.39 2.44 -3.27
CA SER A 121 2.15 1.96 -3.87
C SER A 121 1.46 0.97 -2.96
N GLU A 122 0.13 0.98 -2.98
CA GLU A 122 -0.72 0.10 -2.20
C GLU A 122 -1.83 -0.45 -3.10
N ALA A 123 -1.98 -1.77 -3.08
CA ALA A 123 -3.00 -2.48 -3.82
C ALA A 123 -3.80 -3.39 -2.88
N ARG A 124 -5.12 -3.45 -3.04
CA ARG A 124 -5.98 -4.30 -2.21
C ARG A 124 -5.94 -5.73 -2.74
N LEU A 125 -5.61 -6.68 -1.86
CA LEU A 125 -5.64 -8.11 -2.18
C LEU A 125 -7.07 -8.63 -2.05
N ILE A 126 -7.49 -9.40 -3.05
CA ILE A 126 -8.77 -10.11 -3.04
C ILE A 126 -8.54 -11.43 -2.29
N PRO A 127 -9.35 -11.75 -1.27
CA PRO A 127 -9.27 -13.05 -0.61
C PRO A 127 -9.47 -14.16 -1.63
N SER A 128 -8.48 -15.05 -1.77
CA SER A 128 -8.65 -16.28 -2.55
C SER A 128 -9.81 -17.06 -1.94
N VAL A 129 -10.89 -17.25 -2.70
CA VAL A 129 -11.97 -18.15 -2.29
C VAL A 129 -11.41 -19.56 -2.34
N CYS A 130 -10.97 -20.10 -1.22
CA CYS A 130 -10.77 -21.54 -1.10
C CYS A 130 -12.14 -22.20 -1.32
N THR A 131 -12.38 -22.76 -2.50
CA THR A 131 -13.38 -23.80 -2.72
C THR A 131 -12.93 -25.08 -2.01
N ALA A 132 -12.79 -25.02 -0.68
CA ALA A 132 -12.74 -26.21 0.13
C ALA A 132 -14.11 -26.88 0.03
N LEU A 133 -14.10 -28.12 -0.44
CA LEU A 133 -15.24 -29.03 -0.58
C LEU A 133 -16.13 -28.99 0.68
N ALA A 134 -17.20 -28.20 0.64
CA ALA A 134 -18.25 -28.24 1.64
C ALA A 134 -19.16 -29.43 1.32
N THR A 135 -18.88 -30.56 1.95
CA THR A 135 -19.87 -31.62 2.16
C THR A 135 -21.09 -31.02 2.86
N LYS A 136 -22.25 -31.26 2.25
CA LYS A 136 -23.58 -30.79 2.66
C LYS A 136 -23.85 -31.00 4.16
N LYS A 137 -24.24 -29.93 4.86
CA LYS A 137 -25.43 -29.97 5.72
C LYS A 137 -26.05 -28.58 5.88
N LYS A 138 -27.24 -28.44 5.31
CA LYS A 138 -28.14 -27.29 5.46
C LYS A 138 -28.43 -27.05 6.94
N ASN A 139 -28.24 -25.83 7.43
CA ASN A 139 -29.24 -25.23 8.31
C ASN A 139 -29.26 -23.70 8.16
N LYS A 140 -30.47 -23.19 7.95
CA LYS A 140 -30.79 -21.84 7.50
C LYS A 140 -31.05 -20.97 8.72
N LYS A 141 -30.19 -19.98 8.97
CA LYS A 141 -30.51 -18.81 9.81
C LYS A 141 -29.95 -17.56 9.12
N LYS A 142 -30.84 -16.68 8.66
CA LYS A 142 -30.51 -15.41 7.98
C LYS A 142 -30.11 -14.38 9.04
N SER A 143 -28.92 -13.82 8.90
CA SER A 143 -28.50 -12.54 9.51
C SER A 143 -28.35 -11.48 8.40
N PRO A 144 -28.57 -10.18 8.68
CA PRO A 144 -28.71 -9.18 7.64
C PRO A 144 -27.36 -8.56 7.24
N GLY A 145 -27.15 -8.41 5.93
CA GLY A 145 -26.46 -7.26 5.33
C GLY A 145 -24.94 -7.13 5.50
N ARG A 146 -24.14 -7.99 4.85
CA ARG A 146 -22.86 -7.54 4.29
C ARG A 146 -23.08 -7.16 2.83
N ARG A 147 -22.81 -5.91 2.45
CA ARG A 147 -22.72 -5.51 1.04
C ARG A 147 -21.68 -6.41 0.38
N ALA A 148 -22.08 -7.15 -0.65
CA ALA A 148 -21.14 -7.86 -1.50
C ALA A 148 -20.33 -6.80 -2.26
N GLU A 149 -19.02 -6.74 -2.00
CA GLU A 149 -18.10 -5.95 -2.83
C GLU A 149 -18.03 -6.58 -4.24
N PRO A 150 -17.92 -5.76 -5.30
CA PRO A 150 -17.97 -6.23 -6.69
C PRO A 150 -16.66 -6.91 -7.11
N GLY A 151 -16.37 -8.09 -6.55
CA GLY A 151 -15.08 -8.78 -6.72
C GLY A 151 -14.90 -9.60 -8.01
N GLY A 152 -15.83 -9.58 -8.97
CA GLY A 152 -15.77 -10.46 -10.14
C GLY A 152 -15.12 -9.88 -11.40
N ALA A 153 -15.18 -8.56 -11.59
CA ALA A 153 -14.84 -7.94 -12.87
C ALA A 153 -13.59 -7.05 -12.85
N ALA A 154 -12.96 -6.81 -11.69
CA ALA A 154 -11.77 -5.96 -11.56
C ALA A 154 -10.55 -6.70 -11.01
N ALA A 155 -10.62 -8.03 -10.84
CA ALA A 155 -9.51 -8.82 -10.34
C ALA A 155 -8.39 -8.95 -11.39
N VAL A 156 -7.15 -8.74 -10.96
CA VAL A 156 -5.94 -8.97 -11.76
C VAL A 156 -5.04 -9.93 -11.01
N ARG A 157 -4.58 -10.98 -11.71
CA ARG A 157 -3.69 -11.99 -11.14
C ARG A 157 -2.23 -11.56 -11.25
N THR A 158 -1.49 -11.80 -10.19
CA THR A 158 -0.05 -11.55 -10.05
C THR A 158 0.74 -12.85 -10.30
N ALA A 159 2.07 -12.73 -10.48
CA ALA A 159 2.94 -13.87 -10.75
C ALA A 159 2.98 -14.88 -9.60
N ASP A 160 2.82 -14.44 -8.34
CA ASP A 160 2.74 -15.31 -7.17
C ASP A 160 1.33 -15.88 -6.93
N GLY A 161 0.41 -15.70 -7.89
CA GLY A 161 -0.94 -16.25 -7.86
C GLY A 161 -1.93 -15.47 -7.00
N ALA A 162 -1.51 -14.37 -6.37
CA ALA A 162 -2.42 -13.49 -5.65
C ALA A 162 -3.30 -12.70 -6.64
N GLU A 163 -4.49 -12.31 -6.18
CA GLU A 163 -5.42 -11.48 -6.95
C GLU A 163 -5.51 -10.10 -6.33
N ILE A 164 -5.39 -9.07 -7.16
CA ILE A 164 -5.47 -7.66 -6.79
C ILE A 164 -6.74 -7.06 -7.35
N ASP A 165 -7.38 -6.20 -6.57
CA ASP A 165 -8.51 -5.40 -7.01
C ASP A 165 -8.03 -4.17 -7.80
N ALA A 166 -8.15 -4.20 -9.13
CA ALA A 166 -7.80 -3.09 -10.01
C ALA A 166 -8.76 -1.89 -9.89
N ALA A 167 -9.89 -2.02 -9.20
CA ALA A 167 -10.80 -0.91 -8.90
C ALA A 167 -10.51 -0.27 -7.54
N PHE A 168 -9.54 -0.80 -6.77
CA PHE A 168 -9.05 -0.15 -5.58
C PHE A 168 -8.01 0.91 -5.92
N LEU A 169 -8.06 2.02 -5.18
CA LEU A 169 -7.09 3.10 -5.29
C LEU A 169 -6.86 3.69 -3.89
N SER A 170 -5.60 3.87 -3.49
CA SER A 170 -5.24 4.51 -2.22
C SER A 170 -5.68 5.98 -2.19
N CYS A 171 -5.82 6.55 -0.99
CA CYS A 171 -6.33 7.92 -0.80
C CYS A 171 -5.57 8.97 -1.63
N ASP A 172 -4.25 8.90 -1.67
CA ASP A 172 -3.41 9.86 -2.40
C ASP A 172 -3.71 9.83 -3.91
N HIS A 173 -3.85 8.64 -4.47
CA HIS A 173 -4.18 8.46 -5.88
C HIS A 173 -5.65 8.80 -6.20
N GLN A 174 -6.58 8.66 -5.25
CA GLN A 174 -7.97 9.09 -5.42
C GLN A 174 -8.06 10.60 -5.67
N ALA A 175 -7.26 11.39 -4.97
CA ALA A 175 -7.18 12.83 -5.19
C ALA A 175 -6.72 13.16 -6.62
N MET A 176 -5.71 12.43 -7.13
CA MET A 176 -5.22 12.60 -8.51
C MET A 176 -6.31 12.30 -9.55
N VAL A 177 -7.02 11.18 -9.40
CA VAL A 177 -8.12 10.81 -10.30
C VAL A 177 -9.29 11.79 -10.20
N GLY A 178 -9.55 12.35 -9.02
CA GLY A 178 -10.58 13.37 -8.82
C GLY A 178 -10.40 14.59 -9.74
N GLY A 179 -9.16 14.94 -10.08
CA GLY A 179 -8.84 16.00 -11.03
C GLY A 179 -9.41 15.77 -12.44
N LEU A 180 -9.62 14.52 -12.86
CA LEU A 180 -10.24 14.21 -14.16
C LEU A 180 -11.67 14.72 -14.26
N ALA A 181 -12.35 14.97 -13.14
CA ALA A 181 -13.69 15.57 -13.14
C ALA A 181 -13.71 16.97 -13.79
N LEU A 182 -12.57 17.66 -13.86
CA LEU A 182 -12.45 18.95 -14.54
C LEU A 182 -12.53 18.80 -16.07
N LEU A 183 -12.15 17.65 -16.61
CA LEU A 183 -12.19 17.39 -18.06
C LEU A 183 -13.62 17.22 -18.60
N ARG A 184 -14.62 17.01 -17.74
CA ARG A 184 -16.03 16.89 -18.18
C ARG A 184 -16.58 18.16 -18.84
N PHE A 185 -15.90 19.28 -18.63
CA PHE A 185 -16.26 20.57 -19.21
C PHE A 185 -15.61 20.81 -20.58
N GLU A 186 -14.65 19.96 -20.96
CA GLU A 186 -13.98 20.05 -22.26
C GLU A 186 -14.85 19.40 -23.35
N PRO A 187 -15.27 20.15 -24.38
CA PRO A 187 -16.01 19.59 -25.49
C PRO A 187 -15.21 18.47 -26.17
N GLY A 188 -15.84 17.31 -26.36
CA GLY A 188 -15.21 16.18 -27.05
C GLY A 188 -14.42 15.22 -26.15
N ILE A 189 -14.39 15.41 -24.82
CA ILE A 189 -13.88 14.39 -23.89
C ILE A 189 -15.04 13.67 -23.21
N ALA A 190 -15.08 12.34 -23.33
CA ALA A 190 -16.06 11.51 -22.65
C ALA A 190 -15.37 10.44 -21.82
N LEU A 191 -15.27 10.69 -20.51
CA LEU A 191 -14.52 9.84 -19.57
C LEU A 191 -14.97 8.37 -19.54
N ARG A 192 -16.24 8.09 -19.86
CA ARG A 192 -16.85 6.75 -19.77
C ARG A 192 -17.53 6.26 -21.04
N ALA A 193 -17.49 7.04 -22.13
CA ALA A 193 -18.06 6.55 -23.38
C ALA A 193 -17.15 5.42 -23.92
N PRO A 194 -17.71 4.29 -24.36
CA PRO A 194 -16.92 3.23 -25.02
C PRO A 194 -16.43 3.65 -26.41
N ASP A 195 -16.85 4.82 -26.90
CA ASP A 195 -16.60 5.29 -28.25
C ASP A 195 -15.30 6.11 -28.34
N THR A 196 -14.42 5.69 -29.25
CA THR A 196 -13.06 6.24 -29.42
C THR A 196 -13.03 7.70 -29.89
N ALA A 197 -14.16 8.22 -30.38
CA ALA A 197 -14.30 9.59 -30.85
C ALA A 197 -14.06 10.67 -29.77
N ALA A 198 -14.09 10.29 -28.49
CA ALA A 198 -13.92 11.18 -27.34
C ALA A 198 -12.81 10.73 -26.38
N ALA A 199 -11.81 10.01 -26.92
CA ALA A 199 -10.66 9.51 -26.19
C ALA A 199 -9.76 10.64 -25.65
N PHE A 200 -9.17 10.42 -24.48
CA PHE A 200 -8.22 11.34 -23.87
C PHE A 200 -6.90 10.64 -23.55
N ARG A 201 -5.81 11.40 -23.58
CA ARG A 201 -4.45 10.88 -23.39
C ARG A 201 -3.89 11.37 -22.08
N VAL A 202 -3.29 10.46 -21.32
CA VAL A 202 -2.69 10.74 -20.03
C VAL A 202 -1.22 10.35 -20.08
N LEU A 203 -0.35 11.28 -19.69
CA LEU A 203 1.05 11.01 -19.38
C LEU A 203 1.19 10.88 -17.86
N LEU A 204 1.68 9.73 -17.40
CA LEU A 204 2.06 9.50 -16.01
C LEU A 204 3.57 9.42 -15.92
N VAL A 205 4.16 10.18 -14.99
CA VAL A 205 5.59 10.09 -14.67
C VAL A 205 5.73 9.42 -13.31
N GLY A 206 6.41 8.27 -13.29
CA GLY A 206 6.44 7.33 -12.18
C GLY A 206 5.37 6.25 -12.33
N LEU A 207 5.80 4.99 -12.35
CA LEU A 207 4.91 3.82 -12.38
C LEU A 207 4.59 3.33 -10.96
N GLY A 208 5.60 3.27 -10.09
CA GLY A 208 5.49 2.62 -8.78
C GLY A 208 5.04 1.17 -8.93
N GLY A 209 4.09 0.73 -8.10
CA GLY A 209 3.44 -0.57 -8.22
C GLY A 209 2.37 -0.64 -9.30
N GLY A 210 2.18 0.39 -10.12
CA GLY A 210 1.25 0.37 -11.26
C GLY A 210 -0.24 0.47 -10.89
N SER A 211 -0.61 0.69 -9.62
CA SER A 211 -2.01 0.74 -9.19
C SER A 211 -2.82 1.86 -9.86
N LEU A 212 -2.25 3.07 -9.98
CA LEU A 212 -2.90 4.19 -10.64
C LEU A 212 -3.12 3.96 -12.15
N PRO A 213 -2.10 3.61 -12.96
CA PRO A 213 -2.33 3.32 -14.37
C PRO A 213 -3.24 2.11 -14.57
N LEU A 214 -3.16 1.08 -13.73
CA LEU A 214 -4.07 -0.07 -13.80
C LEU A 214 -5.53 0.35 -13.56
N PHE A 215 -5.78 1.19 -12.55
CA PHE A 215 -7.10 1.74 -12.25
C PHE A 215 -7.65 2.57 -13.43
N LEU A 216 -6.83 3.48 -13.96
CA LEU A 216 -7.21 4.32 -15.10
C LEU A 216 -7.52 3.47 -16.33
N HIS A 217 -6.65 2.52 -16.64
CA HIS A 217 -6.80 1.59 -17.74
C HIS A 217 -8.11 0.79 -17.67
N ARG A 218 -8.48 0.33 -16.46
CA ARG A 218 -9.68 -0.49 -16.24
C ARG A 218 -10.97 0.33 -16.24
N LEU A 219 -10.98 1.48 -15.57
CA LEU A 219 -12.22 2.23 -15.32
C LEU A 219 -12.53 3.31 -16.36
N PHE A 220 -11.57 3.66 -17.20
CA PHE A 220 -11.72 4.65 -18.27
C PHE A 220 -11.32 4.03 -19.62
N PRO A 221 -12.23 3.32 -20.30
CA PRO A 221 -11.93 2.65 -21.58
C PRO A 221 -11.43 3.59 -22.69
N ALA A 222 -11.88 4.86 -22.65
CA ALA A 222 -11.46 5.92 -23.57
C ALA A 222 -10.09 6.56 -23.22
N CYS A 223 -9.44 6.12 -22.15
CA CYS A 223 -8.12 6.60 -21.73
C CYS A 223 -7.01 5.84 -22.46
N SER A 224 -6.06 6.59 -23.06
CA SER A 224 -4.78 6.09 -23.52
C SER A 224 -3.66 6.63 -22.63
N LEU A 225 -2.83 5.73 -22.11
CA LEU A 225 -1.81 5.98 -21.09
C LEU A 225 -0.41 5.82 -21.69
N VAL A 226 0.45 6.79 -21.41
CA VAL A 226 1.91 6.64 -21.48
C VAL A 226 2.43 6.80 -20.07
N VAL A 227 3.08 5.76 -19.54
CA VAL A 227 3.73 5.79 -18.23
C VAL A 227 5.24 5.83 -18.45
N VAL A 228 5.91 6.80 -17.85
CA VAL A 228 7.38 6.92 -17.91
C VAL A 228 7.94 6.54 -16.56
N GLU A 229 8.78 5.51 -16.51
CA GLU A 229 9.42 5.02 -15.28
C GLU A 229 10.94 5.03 -15.45
N ILE A 230 11.66 5.58 -14.48
CA ILE A 230 13.11 5.74 -14.55
C ILE A 230 13.84 4.41 -14.30
N ASP A 231 13.29 3.56 -13.45
CA ASP A 231 13.93 2.31 -13.03
C ASP A 231 13.23 1.09 -13.63
N PRO A 232 13.90 0.32 -14.52
CA PRO A 232 13.33 -0.91 -15.08
C PRO A 232 13.00 -1.97 -14.02
N ALA A 233 13.67 -1.96 -12.85
CA ALA A 233 13.34 -2.88 -11.77
C ALA A 233 11.95 -2.59 -11.17
N VAL A 234 11.53 -1.32 -11.12
CA VAL A 234 10.18 -0.93 -10.70
C VAL A 234 9.12 -1.45 -11.68
N VAL A 235 9.42 -1.41 -12.99
CA VAL A 235 8.54 -1.98 -14.03
C VAL A 235 8.36 -3.49 -13.84
N ALA A 236 9.45 -4.22 -13.59
CA ALA A 236 9.38 -5.66 -13.30
C ALA A 236 8.53 -5.93 -12.05
N VAL A 237 8.74 -5.15 -10.98
CA VAL A 237 7.97 -5.27 -9.74
C VAL A 237 6.48 -5.03 -9.96
N ALA A 238 6.11 -3.97 -10.68
CA ALA A 238 4.72 -3.66 -11.00
C ALA A 238 4.04 -4.80 -11.78
N SER A 239 4.76 -5.38 -12.75
CA SER A 239 4.25 -6.50 -13.55
C SER A 239 4.09 -7.77 -12.73
N GLU A 240 5.15 -8.21 -12.05
CA GLU A 240 5.16 -9.50 -11.36
C GLU A 240 4.29 -9.48 -10.10
N TRP A 241 4.38 -8.42 -9.29
CA TRP A 241 3.82 -8.42 -7.94
C TRP A 241 2.53 -7.62 -7.83
N PHE A 242 2.25 -6.74 -8.78
CA PHE A 242 1.02 -5.92 -8.79
C PHE A 242 0.10 -6.20 -9.99
N GLY A 243 0.52 -7.08 -10.90
CA GLY A 243 -0.29 -7.51 -12.05
C GLY A 243 -0.44 -6.43 -13.12
N PHE A 244 0.37 -5.37 -13.08
CA PHE A 244 0.31 -4.33 -14.09
C PHE A 244 0.89 -4.86 -15.42
N CYS A 245 0.05 -4.95 -16.44
CA CYS A 245 0.47 -5.34 -17.79
C CYS A 245 0.11 -4.21 -18.75
N GLY A 246 1.11 -3.72 -19.50
CA GLY A 246 0.88 -2.77 -20.57
C GLY A 246 0.21 -3.44 -21.77
N ASP A 247 -0.55 -2.66 -22.53
CA ASP A 247 -1.19 -3.07 -23.78
C ASP A 247 -1.26 -1.89 -24.78
N GLU A 248 -2.07 -2.00 -25.82
CA GLU A 248 -2.25 -0.95 -26.84
C GLU A 248 -2.79 0.38 -26.28
N ARG A 249 -3.45 0.36 -25.10
CA ARG A 249 -3.96 1.55 -24.44
C ARG A 249 -3.09 1.99 -23.26
N ALA A 250 -2.16 1.16 -22.78
CA ALA A 250 -1.26 1.51 -21.70
C ALA A 250 0.18 1.11 -22.02
N HIS A 251 0.99 2.10 -22.44
CA HIS A 251 2.39 1.88 -22.78
C HIS A 251 3.31 2.35 -21.65
N VAL A 252 4.34 1.55 -21.35
CA VAL A 252 5.42 1.94 -20.45
C VAL A 252 6.66 2.30 -21.27
N VAL A 253 7.27 3.43 -20.92
CA VAL A 253 8.56 3.86 -21.44
C VAL A 253 9.55 3.90 -20.29
N VAL A 254 10.62 3.10 -20.38
CA VAL A 254 11.72 3.18 -19.41
C VAL A 254 12.59 4.37 -19.77
N GLY A 255 12.72 5.33 -18.86
CA GLY A 255 13.56 6.50 -19.04
C GLY A 255 13.21 7.66 -18.10
N ASP A 256 13.95 8.76 -18.26
CA ASP A 256 13.76 9.98 -17.48
C ASP A 256 12.49 10.72 -17.92
N GLY A 257 11.58 10.97 -16.98
CA GLY A 257 10.32 11.67 -17.23
C GLY A 257 10.47 13.11 -17.68
N VAL A 258 11.47 13.84 -17.15
CA VAL A 258 11.76 15.23 -17.54
C VAL A 258 12.28 15.28 -18.97
N ALA A 259 13.19 14.37 -19.32
CA ALA A 259 13.69 14.24 -20.69
C ALA A 259 12.56 13.87 -21.66
N HIS A 260 11.67 12.96 -21.25
CA HIS A 260 10.50 12.57 -22.04
C HIS A 260 9.56 13.75 -22.31
N ILE A 261 9.24 14.54 -21.28
CA ILE A 261 8.40 15.75 -21.40
C ILE A 261 9.04 16.76 -22.36
N ARG A 262 10.35 17.02 -22.22
CA ARG A 262 11.08 17.94 -23.10
C ARG A 262 11.04 17.49 -24.56
N ALA A 263 11.23 16.20 -24.81
CA ALA A 263 11.16 15.62 -26.15
C ALA A 263 9.75 15.72 -26.74
N MET A 264 8.70 15.50 -25.94
CA MET A 264 7.31 15.68 -26.37
C MET A 264 7.00 17.14 -26.73
N ALA A 265 7.43 18.10 -25.90
CA ALA A 265 7.23 19.52 -26.15
C ALA A 265 7.91 19.98 -27.45
N ALA A 266 9.16 19.54 -27.69
CA ALA A 266 9.88 19.86 -28.92
C ALA A 266 9.18 19.33 -30.18
N ARG A 267 8.57 18.15 -30.12
CA ARG A 267 7.77 17.59 -31.23
C ARG A 267 6.43 18.31 -31.44
N GLY A 268 5.84 18.83 -30.36
CA GLY A 268 4.59 19.59 -30.40
C GLY A 268 4.74 20.98 -31.00
N ASN A 269 5.86 21.66 -30.75
CA ASN A 269 6.17 22.99 -31.29
C ASN A 269 6.56 22.99 -32.78
N GLY A 270 6.64 21.81 -33.42
CA GLY A 270 6.87 21.67 -34.86
C GLY A 270 5.59 21.53 -35.69
N ARG A 271 4.41 21.78 -35.10
CA ARG A 271 3.11 21.78 -35.78
C ARG A 271 2.54 23.19 -35.89
#